data_AF-A0A1J6HSV6-F1
#
_entry.id   AF-A0A1J6HSV6-F1
#
_cell.length_a   1.000
_cell.length_b   1.000
_cell.length_c   1.000
_cell.angle_alpha   90.00
_cell.angle_beta   90.00
_cell.angle_gamma   90.00
#
_symmetry.space_group_name_H-M   'P 1'
#
loop_
_entity.id
_entity.type
_entity.pdbx_description
1 polymer ?
#
loop_
_entity_poly.entity_id
_entity_poly.type
_entity_poly.pdbx_seq_one_letter_code
_entity_poly.pdbx_strand_id
1 'polypeptide(L)' 'MEFPRDIEDAARNLWLEVSEANEKVAPVDMIALAILMERQRCATIALCVFDDEEWSDEYRMAGGLAADAILAGNSNISD' A
#
# COMPACT_ATOMS: atom_id res chain seq x y z
N MET A 1 -8.03 -12.49 9.37
CA MET A 1 -7.16 -11.30 9.39
C MET A 1 -8.07 -10.14 9.05
N GLU A 2 -7.98 -9.04 9.80
CA GLU A 2 -8.77 -7.83 9.52
C GLU A 2 -7.92 -6.92 8.64
N PHE A 3 -8.45 -6.49 7.49
CA PHE A 3 -7.74 -5.62 6.56
C PHE A 3 -8.21 -4.17 6.73
N PRO A 4 -7.36 -3.17 6.48
CA PRO A 4 -7.80 -1.79 6.32
C PRO A 4 -8.93 -1.68 5.29
N ARG A 5 -9.94 -0.86 5.58
CA ARG A 5 -11.15 -0.74 4.74
C ARG A 5 -10.84 -0.36 3.29
N ASP A 6 -9.88 0.54 3.09
CA ASP A 6 -9.45 0.96 1.76
C ASP A 6 -8.81 -0.19 0.96
N ILE A 7 -8.12 -1.11 1.62
CA ILE A 7 -7.59 -2.34 1.01
C ILE A 7 -8.72 -3.32 0.69
N GLU A 8 -9.69 -3.49 1.60
CA GLU A 8 -10.86 -4.36 1.33
C GLU A 8 -11.66 -3.87 0.13
N ASP A 9 -11.93 -2.56 0.06
CA ASP A 9 -12.66 -1.94 -1.03
C ASP A 9 -11.89 -2.08 -2.35
N ALA A 10 -10.57 -1.83 -2.35
CA ALA A 10 -9.71 -2.03 -3.52
C ALA A 10 -9.67 -3.49 -3.97
N ALA A 11 -9.57 -4.44 -3.05
CA ALA A 11 -9.56 -5.87 -3.36
C ALA A 11 -10.88 -6.34 -3.97
N ARG A 12 -12.02 -5.87 -3.45
CA ARG A 12 -13.34 -6.18 -4.01
C ARG A 12 -13.51 -5.61 -5.40
N ASN A 13 -13.13 -4.35 -5.63
CA ASN A 13 -13.21 -3.72 -6.94
C ASN A 13 -12.35 -4.48 -7.97
N LEU A 14 -11.09 -4.78 -7.62
CA LEU A 14 -10.20 -5.53 -8.50
C LEU A 14 -10.74 -6.95 -8.78
N TRP A 15 -11.30 -7.61 -7.76
CA TRP A 15 -11.92 -8.92 -7.93
C TRP A 15 -13.09 -8.86 -8.93
N LEU A 16 -13.97 -7.85 -8.82
CA LEU A 16 -15.07 -7.65 -9.76
C LEU A 16 -14.56 -7.44 -11.18
N GLU A 17 -13.64 -6.51 -11.38
CA GLU A 17 -13.02 -6.21 -12.68
C GLU A 17 -12.39 -7.44 -13.35
N VAL A 18 -11.66 -8.25 -12.58
CA VAL A 18 -10.96 -9.43 -13.11
C VAL A 18 -11.90 -10.62 -13.27
N SER A 19 -12.96 -10.72 -12.46
CA SER A 19 -13.94 -11.81 -12.54
C SER A 19 -14.78 -11.80 -13.80
N GLU A 20 -15.07 -10.62 -14.34
CA GLU A 20 -15.75 -10.49 -15.63
C GLU A 20 -14.88 -11.01 -16.79
N ALA A 21 -13.55 -11.00 -16.61
CA ALA A 21 -12.57 -11.34 -17.64
C ALA A 21 -11.95 -12.74 -17.49
N ASN A 22 -12.14 -13.45 -16.36
CA ASN A 22 -11.36 -14.64 -16.04
C ASN A 22 -12.14 -15.70 -15.23
N GLU A 23 -12.15 -16.96 -15.70
CA GLU A 23 -12.87 -18.08 -15.05
C GLU A 23 -12.25 -18.51 -13.71
N LYS A 24 -11.00 -18.12 -13.42
CA LYS A 24 -10.31 -18.44 -12.16
C LYS A 24 -9.78 -17.17 -11.51
N VAL A 25 -10.54 -16.66 -10.55
CA VAL A 25 -10.15 -15.48 -9.76
C VAL A 25 -9.72 -15.93 -8.37
N ALA A 26 -8.65 -15.33 -7.86
CA ALA A 26 -8.24 -15.53 -6.48
C ALA A 26 -9.33 -15.04 -5.51
N PRO A 27 -9.44 -15.62 -4.29
CA PRO A 27 -10.33 -15.09 -3.26
C PRO A 27 -10.00 -13.63 -2.93
N VAL A 28 -11.02 -12.83 -2.61
CA VAL A 28 -10.87 -11.41 -2.25
C VAL A 28 -9.82 -11.22 -1.14
N ASP A 29 -9.82 -12.08 -0.13
CA ASP A 29 -8.88 -12.02 1.00
C ASP A 29 -7.41 -12.19 0.57
N MET A 30 -7.15 -13.01 -0.47
CA MET A 30 -5.81 -13.18 -1.03
C MET A 30 -5.38 -11.96 -1.83
N ILE A 31 -6.32 -11.31 -2.53
CA ILE A 31 -6.08 -10.06 -3.23
C ILE A 31 -5.79 -8.94 -2.23
N ALA A 32 -6.58 -8.84 -1.17
CA ALA A 32 -6.38 -7.87 -0.08
C ALA A 32 -5.01 -8.05 0.59
N LEU A 33 -4.62 -9.29 0.86
CA LEU A 33 -3.29 -9.59 1.39
C LEU A 33 -2.17 -9.14 0.45
N ALA A 34 -2.29 -9.42 -0.85
CA ALA A 34 -1.30 -9.00 -1.84
C ALA A 34 -1.17 -7.46 -1.91
N ILE A 35 -2.30 -6.75 -1.89
CA ILE A 35 -2.33 -5.28 -1.87
C ILE A 35 -1.67 -4.73 -0.59
N LEU A 36 -1.96 -5.32 0.57
CA LEU A 36 -1.35 -4.91 1.85
C LEU A 36 0.17 -5.12 1.84
N MET A 37 0.64 -6.27 1.36
CA MET A 37 2.07 -6.54 1.23
C MET A 37 2.76 -5.56 0.29
N GLU A 38 2.12 -5.21 -0.83
CA GLU A 38 2.68 -4.24 -1.76
C GLU A 38 2.72 -2.83 -1.16
N ARG A 39 1.70 -2.41 -0.39
CA ARG A 39 1.73 -1.15 0.36
C ARG A 39 2.91 -1.09 1.32
N GLN A 40 3.13 -2.16 2.09
CA GLN A 40 4.26 -2.26 3.01
C GLN A 40 5.60 -2.20 2.26
N ARG A 41 5.70 -2.90 1.13
CA ARG A 41 6.90 -2.87 0.27
C ARG A 41 7.20 -1.47 -0.23
N CYS A 42 6.20 -0.73 -0.71
CA CYS A 42 6.33 0.65 -1.16
C CYS A 42 6.81 1.60 -0.05
N ALA A 43 6.26 1.46 1.16
CA ALA A 43 6.70 2.26 2.30
C ALA A 43 8.17 1.97 2.66
N THR A 44 8.58 0.71 2.66
CA THR A 44 9.98 0.32 2.87
C THR A 44 10.89 0.92 1.80
N ILE A 45 10.48 0.91 0.53
CA ILE A 45 11.26 1.52 -0.56
C ILE A 45 11.42 3.02 -0.34
N ALA A 46 10.37 3.71 0.09
CA ALA A 46 10.45 5.13 0.39
C ALA A 46 11.51 5.41 1.46
N LEU A 47 11.57 4.61 2.53
CA LEU A 47 12.64 4.74 3.52
C LEU A 47 14.02 4.47 2.89
N CYS A 48 14.19 3.34 2.19
CA CYS A 48 15.49 2.93 1.67
C CYS A 48 16.06 3.88 0.61
N VAL A 49 15.23 4.53 -0.20
CA VAL A 49 15.70 5.50 -1.22
C VAL A 49 16.37 6.72 -0.59
N PHE A 50 15.89 7.14 0.59
CA PHE A 50 16.39 8.34 1.27
C PHE A 50 17.32 8.04 2.45
N ASP A 51 17.56 6.76 2.77
CA ASP A 51 18.44 6.31 3.87
C ASP A 51 19.92 6.21 3.46
N ASP A 52 20.26 6.57 2.23
CA ASP A 52 21.65 6.59 1.77
C ASP A 52 22.44 7.72 2.48
N GLU A 53 23.66 7.42 2.94
CA GLU A 53 24.54 8.32 3.68
C GLU A 53 24.86 9.60 2.90
N GLU A 54 24.71 9.60 1.58
CA GLU A 54 24.89 10.76 0.71
C GLU A 54 23.79 11.82 0.85
N TRP A 55 22.62 11.48 1.41
CA TRP A 55 21.49 12.40 1.54
C TRP A 55 21.52 13.19 2.86
N SER A 56 21.08 14.45 2.80
CA SER A 56 20.93 15.28 4.01
C SER A 56 19.79 14.78 4.89
N ASP A 57 19.80 15.17 6.17
CA ASP A 57 18.76 14.82 7.14
C ASP A 57 17.33 15.22 6.68
N GLU A 58 17.21 16.26 5.86
CA GLU A 58 15.94 16.71 5.27
C GLU A 58 15.35 15.67 4.31
N TYR A 59 16.19 14.98 3.55
CA TYR A 59 15.74 13.94 2.62
C TYR A 59 15.35 12.66 3.35
N ARG A 60 16.10 12.26 4.40
CA ARG A 60 15.69 11.16 5.29
C ARG A 60 14.32 11.43 5.91
N MET A 61 14.09 12.67 6.36
CA MET A 61 12.79 13.10 6.88
C MET A 61 11.69 13.01 5.81
N ALA A 62 11.96 13.44 4.58
CA ALA A 62 11.02 13.30 3.46
C ALA A 62 10.68 11.82 3.17
N GLY A 63 11.66 10.91 3.25
CA GLY A 63 11.44 9.47 3.14
C GLY A 63 10.54 8.91 4.23
N GLY A 64 10.75 9.32 5.48
CA GLY A 64 9.88 8.99 6.61
C GLY A 64 8.43 9.45 6.38
N LEU A 65 8.24 10.72 6.01
CA LEU A 65 6.92 11.29 5.72
C LEU A 65 6.22 10.56 4.56
N ALA A 66 6.96 10.20 3.51
CA ALA A 66 6.43 9.45 2.39
C ALA A 66 6.01 8.03 2.80
N ALA A 67 6.83 7.33 3.59
CA ALA A 67 6.51 6.00 4.10
C ALA A 67 5.26 6.03 4.99
N ASP A 68 5.14 7.00 5.89
CA ASP A 68 3.99 7.18 6.76
C ASP A 68 2.71 7.43 5.94
N ALA A 69 2.77 8.30 4.93
CA ALA A 69 1.63 8.55 4.04
C ALA A 69 1.21 7.30 3.26
N ILE A 70 2.16 6.49 2.77
CA ILE A 70 1.87 5.23 2.07
C ILE A 70 1.18 4.22 3.01
N LEU A 71 1.69 4.07 4.23
CA LEU A 71 1.13 3.14 5.22
C LEU A 71 -0.24 3.58 5.71
N ALA A 72 -0.43 4.87 5.94
CA ALA A 72 -1.72 5.47 6.28
C ALA A 72 -2.76 5.21 5.18
N GLY A 73 -2.34 5.10 3.91
CA GLY A 73 -3.24 4.82 2.80
C GLY A 73 -4.36 5.85 2.74
N ASN A 74 -5.60 5.40 2.54
CA ASN A 74 -6.75 6.30 2.44
C ASN A 74 -7.43 6.59 3.79
N SER A 75 -6.73 6.38 4.91
CA SER A 75 -7.29 6.45 6.28
C SER A 75 -7.56 7.86 6.82
N ASN A 76 -7.71 8.86 5.93
CA ASN A 76 -8.02 10.30 6.16
C ASN A 76 -6.84 11.28 6.00
N ILE A 77 -6.88 12.08 4.93
CA ILE A 77 -6.76 13.55 5.04
C ILE A 77 -8.16 14.02 5.41
N SER A 78 -8.49 14.04 6.69
CA SER A 78 -9.70 14.65 7.24
C SER A 78 -9.42 14.94 8.72
N ASP A 79 -8.67 16.03 8.93
CA ASP A 79 -8.80 16.89 10.11
C ASP A 79 -9.37 18.23 9.63
#